data_AF-A0A7R7CHZ7-F1
#
_entry.id   AF-A0A7R7CHZ7-F1
#
_cell.length_a   1.000
_cell.length_b   1.000
_cell.length_c   1.000
_cell.angle_alpha   90.00
_cell.angle_beta   90.00
_cell.angle_gamma   90.00
#
_symmetry.space_group_name_H-M   'P 1'
#
loop_
_entity.id
_entity.type
_entity.pdbx_description
1 polymer ?
#
loop_
_entity_poly.entity_id
_entity_poly.type
_entity_poly.pdbx_seq_one_letter_code
_entity_poly.pdbx_strand_id
1 'polypeptide(L)'
;MPPPRPGPQPGFCTREYAPVCGERRGDRQTFANACLAGRAGYRIVSGGECRANGGPRPGICTREYAPVCARRGDRIRTFANECEAAAAGYRVIASGECRAPGGGAIGGGNGGNRVCTAEYVPVCARRGSNVRTFGNQCEADSAGYRVVAQGPC
;
A
#
# COMPACT_ATOMS: atom_id res chain seq x y z
N MET A 1 8.72 46.09 -4.91
CA MET A 1 7.64 45.31 -5.58
C MET A 1 8.30 44.45 -6.65
N PRO A 2 8.12 43.12 -6.68
CA PRO A 2 8.63 42.29 -7.78
C PRO A 2 7.91 42.66 -9.10
N PRO A 3 8.58 42.54 -10.27
CA PRO A 3 8.00 42.93 -11.55
C PRO A 3 6.75 42.08 -11.89
N PRO A 4 5.77 42.65 -12.62
CA PRO A 4 4.60 41.91 -13.06
C PRO A 4 5.04 40.76 -13.97
N ARG A 5 4.59 39.53 -13.64
CA ARG A 5 4.85 38.34 -14.44
C ARG A 5 4.21 38.53 -15.83
N PRO A 6 4.94 38.30 -16.94
CA PRO A 6 4.37 38.42 -18.26
C PRO A 6 3.16 37.48 -18.39
N GLY A 7 1.99 38.06 -18.66
CA GLY A 7 0.79 37.31 -18.98
C GLY A 7 0.98 36.54 -20.30
N PRO A 8 0.37 35.35 -20.45
CA PRO A 8 0.53 34.55 -21.66
C PRO A 8 -0.10 35.27 -22.86
N GLN A 9 0.73 35.61 -23.84
CA GLN A 9 0.30 36.22 -25.10
C GLN A 9 -0.46 35.18 -25.96
N PRO A 10 -1.61 35.53 -26.53
CA PRO A 10 -2.36 34.62 -27.39
C PRO A 10 -1.71 34.57 -28.78
N GLY A 11 -1.23 33.40 -29.17
CA GLY A 11 -0.95 33.14 -30.59
C GLY A 11 -0.08 31.94 -30.89
N PHE A 12 1.06 31.77 -30.21
CA PHE A 12 2.05 30.77 -30.63
C PHE A 12 2.75 30.16 -29.41
N CYS A 13 2.47 28.89 -29.15
CA CYS A 13 3.31 28.11 -28.25
C CYS A 13 4.51 27.61 -29.04
N THR A 14 5.71 27.87 -28.55
CA THR A 14 6.93 27.25 -29.07
C THR A 14 6.81 25.73 -28.93
N ARG A 15 7.42 24.96 -29.83
CA ARG A 15 7.55 23.50 -29.67
C ARG A 15 8.62 23.12 -28.64
N GLU A 16 9.00 24.06 -27.78
CA GLU A 16 9.92 23.80 -26.69
C GLU A 16 9.27 22.80 -25.72
N TYR A 17 10.00 21.72 -25.44
CA TYR A 17 9.58 20.68 -24.52
C TYR A 17 10.11 21.02 -23.12
N ALA A 18 9.26 21.66 -22.33
CA ALA A 18 9.53 22.05 -20.95
C ALA A 18 8.34 21.59 -20.08
N PRO A 19 8.27 20.30 -19.72
CA PRO A 19 7.07 19.72 -19.15
C PRO A 19 6.66 20.43 -17.85
N VAL A 20 5.37 20.67 -17.69
CA VAL A 20 4.80 21.27 -16.48
C VAL A 20 3.60 20.49 -15.98
N CYS A 21 3.36 20.55 -14.67
CA CYS A 21 2.20 19.99 -14.06
C CYS A 21 1.12 21.06 -13.92
N GLY A 22 0.04 20.91 -14.69
CA GLY A 22 -1.14 21.75 -14.60
C GLY A 22 -2.21 21.09 -13.72
N GLU A 23 -2.88 21.87 -12.87
CA GLU A 23 -4.05 21.45 -12.10
C GLU A 23 -5.29 22.25 -12.53
N ARG A 24 -6.41 21.54 -12.72
CA ARG A 24 -7.70 22.13 -13.07
C ARG A 24 -8.81 21.38 -12.35
N ARG A 25 -9.53 22.06 -11.44
CA ARG A 25 -10.69 21.49 -10.70
C ARG A 25 -10.41 20.16 -9.98
N GLY A 26 -9.17 19.95 -9.52
CA GLY A 26 -8.75 18.72 -8.83
C GLY A 26 -8.07 17.69 -9.75
N ASP A 27 -8.17 17.85 -11.07
CA ASP A 27 -7.44 17.03 -12.04
C ASP A 27 -6.03 17.58 -12.28
N ARG A 28 -5.03 16.71 -12.23
CA ARG A 28 -3.63 17.03 -12.52
C ARG A 28 -3.20 16.39 -13.84
N GLN A 29 -2.70 17.21 -14.76
CA GLN A 29 -2.27 16.76 -16.08
C GLN A 29 -0.89 17.34 -16.45
N THR A 30 -0.03 16.49 -17.01
CA THR A 30 1.26 16.90 -17.55
C THR A 30 1.06 17.55 -18.91
N PHE A 31 1.60 18.75 -19.09
CA PHE A 31 1.65 19.45 -20.37
C PHE A 31 3.08 19.53 -20.86
N ALA A 32 3.28 19.43 -22.17
CA ALA A 32 4.61 19.53 -22.79
C ALA A 32 5.28 20.89 -22.56
N ASN A 33 4.51 21.96 -22.33
CA ASN A 33 5.02 23.26 -21.89
C ASN A 33 3.97 24.12 -21.16
N ALA A 34 4.46 25.16 -20.48
CA ALA A 34 3.66 26.14 -19.75
C ALA A 34 2.64 26.87 -20.64
N CYS A 35 2.99 27.14 -21.90
CA CYS A 35 2.10 27.79 -22.86
C CYS A 35 0.88 26.92 -23.18
N LEU A 36 1.08 25.62 -23.44
CA LEU A 36 0.02 24.64 -23.69
C LEU A 36 -0.87 24.45 -22.46
N ALA A 37 -0.28 24.40 -21.25
CA ALA A 37 -1.05 24.35 -20.01
C ALA A 37 -1.96 25.57 -19.84
N GLY A 38 -1.42 26.79 -20.06
CA GLY A 38 -2.19 28.03 -19.97
C GLY A 38 -3.30 28.10 -21.01
N ARG A 39 -3.04 27.68 -22.25
CA ARG A 39 -4.03 27.62 -23.34
C ARG A 39 -5.13 26.59 -23.08
N ALA A 40 -4.81 25.48 -22.41
CA ALA A 40 -5.77 24.48 -21.97
C ALA A 40 -6.55 24.91 -20.69
N GLY A 41 -6.23 26.07 -20.11
CA GLY A 41 -6.89 26.58 -18.91
C GLY A 41 -6.47 25.86 -17.62
N TYR A 42 -5.27 25.27 -17.59
CA TYR A 42 -4.71 24.64 -16.38
C TYR A 42 -3.82 25.62 -15.63
N ARG A 43 -3.90 25.60 -14.29
CA ARG A 43 -2.99 26.36 -13.43
C ARG A 43 -1.73 25.55 -13.19
N ILE A 44 -0.57 26.07 -13.54
CA ILE A 44 0.70 25.38 -13.30
C ILE A 44 0.97 25.33 -11.79
N VAL A 45 1.12 24.13 -11.25
CA VAL A 45 1.41 23.87 -9.83
C VAL A 45 2.86 23.44 -9.57
N SER A 46 3.54 22.88 -10.57
CA SER A 46 4.95 22.49 -10.49
C SER A 46 5.62 22.59 -11.86
N GLY A 47 6.90 22.99 -11.86
CA GLY A 47 7.79 22.76 -13.00
C GLY A 47 8.15 21.27 -13.06
N GLY A 48 8.06 20.66 -14.24
CA GLY A 48 8.16 19.21 -14.42
C GLY A 48 6.79 18.53 -14.53
N GLU A 49 6.82 17.26 -14.90
CA GLU A 49 5.62 16.44 -15.12
C GLU A 49 4.77 16.30 -13.85
N CYS A 50 3.45 16.16 -14.00
CA CYS A 50 2.61 15.80 -12.87
C CYS A 50 3.05 14.45 -12.34
N ARG A 51 3.44 14.43 -11.06
CA ARG A 51 3.69 13.20 -10.30
C ARG A 51 2.36 12.49 -10.09
N ALA A 52 1.89 11.81 -11.12
CA ALA A 52 0.76 10.89 -11.05
C ALA A 52 1.23 9.65 -10.28
N ASN A 53 1.26 9.77 -8.95
CA ASN A 53 1.59 8.69 -8.02
C ASN A 53 2.98 8.05 -8.22
N GLY A 54 3.97 8.61 -7.53
CA GLY A 54 5.16 7.86 -7.14
C GLY A 54 6.34 7.95 -8.09
N GLY A 55 7.15 9.00 -7.89
CA GLY A 55 8.59 9.06 -8.17
C GLY A 55 9.09 8.61 -9.56
N PRO A 56 10.41 8.69 -9.80
CA PRO A 56 11.04 7.87 -10.84
C PRO A 56 10.73 6.42 -10.49
N ARG A 57 10.01 5.70 -11.35
CA ARG A 57 9.89 4.25 -11.20
C ARG A 57 11.27 3.66 -11.46
N PRO A 58 11.92 3.03 -10.48
CA PRO A 58 13.13 2.27 -10.76
C PRO A 58 12.75 1.15 -11.74
N GLY A 59 13.28 1.21 -12.97
CA GLY A 59 13.02 0.20 -14.00
C GLY A 59 13.64 -1.16 -13.69
N ILE A 60 14.54 -1.21 -12.70
CA ILE A 60 15.21 -2.42 -12.23
C ILE A 60 15.15 -2.41 -10.70
N CYS A 61 14.47 -3.40 -10.13
CA CYS A 61 14.49 -3.65 -8.69
C CYS A 61 15.41 -4.81 -8.36
N THR A 62 16.17 -4.65 -7.28
CA THR A 62 16.93 -5.76 -6.70
C THR A 62 15.95 -6.79 -6.12
N ARG A 63 16.34 -8.06 -6.10
CA ARG A 63 15.59 -9.14 -5.42
C ARG A 63 15.80 -9.12 -3.90
N GLU A 64 16.23 -8.00 -3.35
CA GLU A 64 16.38 -7.84 -1.91
C GLU A 64 14.99 -7.87 -1.26
N TYR A 65 14.84 -8.71 -0.23
CA TYR A 65 13.59 -8.84 0.51
C TYR A 65 13.63 -7.96 1.76
N ALA A 66 12.97 -6.81 1.70
CA ALA A 66 12.84 -5.83 2.76
C ALA A 66 11.39 -5.35 2.80
N PRO A 67 10.45 -6.14 3.37
CA PRO A 67 9.04 -5.92 3.17
C PRO A 67 8.60 -4.55 3.65
N VAL A 68 7.75 -3.89 2.88
CA VAL A 68 7.20 -2.57 3.23
C VAL A 68 5.71 -2.53 3.05
N CYS A 69 5.06 -1.75 3.90
CA CYS A 69 3.64 -1.50 3.81
C CYS A 69 3.44 -0.22 3.03
N ALA A 70 2.73 -0.31 1.91
CA ALA A 70 2.52 0.81 1.02
C ALA A 70 1.05 1.01 0.70
N ARG A 71 0.65 2.27 0.49
CA ARG A 71 -0.73 2.68 0.22
C ARG A 71 -0.86 3.33 -1.15
N ARG A 72 -1.94 3.00 -1.86
CA ARG A 72 -2.38 3.64 -3.10
C ARG A 72 -3.88 3.94 -3.01
N GLY A 73 -4.23 5.22 -2.85
CA GLY A 73 -5.61 5.61 -2.54
C GLY A 73 -6.08 4.97 -1.23
N ASP A 74 -7.21 4.26 -1.27
CA ASP A 74 -7.78 3.54 -0.14
C ASP A 74 -7.23 2.12 0.05
N ARG A 75 -6.34 1.66 -0.84
CA ARG A 75 -5.77 0.31 -0.80
C ARG A 75 -4.42 0.31 -0.12
N ILE A 76 -4.22 -0.61 0.81
CA ILE A 76 -2.96 -0.84 1.51
C ILE A 76 -2.49 -2.26 1.16
N ARG A 77 -1.21 -2.42 0.79
CA ARG A 77 -0.63 -3.71 0.40
C ARG A 77 0.84 -3.81 0.84
N THR A 78 1.23 -5.01 1.25
CA THR A 78 2.63 -5.37 1.49
C THR A 78 3.36 -5.59 0.17
N PHE A 79 4.58 -5.07 0.08
CA PHE A 79 5.51 -5.28 -1.04
C PHE A 79 6.78 -5.94 -0.55
N ALA A 80 7.46 -6.69 -1.42
CA ALA A 80 8.70 -7.38 -1.07
C ALA A 80 9.85 -6.41 -0.74
N ASN A 81 9.87 -5.24 -1.38
CA ASN A 81 10.76 -4.13 -1.07
C ASN A 81 10.19 -2.77 -1.47
N GLU A 82 10.85 -1.69 -1.03
CA GLU A 82 10.50 -0.31 -1.37
C GLU A 82 10.54 -0.07 -2.89
N CYS A 83 11.49 -0.69 -3.59
CA CYS A 83 11.61 -0.55 -5.03
C CYS A 83 10.36 -1.08 -5.75
N GLU A 84 9.87 -2.26 -5.39
CA GLU A 84 8.65 -2.85 -5.96
C GLU A 84 7.40 -2.03 -5.59
N ALA A 85 7.34 -1.50 -4.37
CA ALA A 85 6.26 -0.59 -3.97
C ALA A 85 6.24 0.67 -4.85
N ALA A 86 7.41 1.28 -5.07
CA ALA A 86 7.56 2.46 -5.92
C ALA A 86 7.26 2.14 -7.39
N ALA A 87 7.76 1.02 -7.91
CA ALA A 87 7.50 0.57 -9.28
C ALA A 87 5.99 0.33 -9.53
N ALA A 88 5.28 -0.20 -8.53
CA ALA A 88 3.82 -0.38 -8.56
C ALA A 88 3.01 0.92 -8.30
N GLY A 89 3.68 2.04 -8.01
CA GLY A 89 3.04 3.33 -7.73
C GLY A 89 2.37 3.41 -6.36
N TYR A 90 2.84 2.63 -5.39
CA TYR A 90 2.40 2.71 -4.00
C TYR A 90 3.37 3.59 -3.20
N ARG A 91 2.84 4.37 -2.26
CA ARG A 91 3.65 5.15 -1.32
C ARG A 91 3.86 4.32 -0.05
N VAL A 92 5.11 4.07 0.32
CA VAL A 92 5.45 3.42 1.59
C VAL A 92 4.93 4.28 2.76
N ILE A 93 4.20 3.63 3.66
CA ILE A 93 3.63 4.23 4.88
C ILE A 93 4.26 3.64 6.15
N ALA A 94 4.79 2.42 6.08
CA ALA A 94 5.50 1.78 7.18
C ALA A 94 6.53 0.76 6.67
N SER A 95 7.61 0.60 7.41
CA SER A 95 8.57 -0.49 7.23
C SER A 95 7.98 -1.78 7.79
N GLY A 96 8.16 -2.90 7.09
CA GLY A 96 7.51 -4.17 7.41
C GLY A 96 6.17 -4.36 6.70
N GLU A 97 5.57 -5.52 6.90
CA GLU A 97 4.30 -5.89 6.26
C GLU A 97 3.12 -5.07 6.78
N CYS A 98 2.10 -4.88 5.95
CA CYS A 98 0.88 -4.23 6.40
C CYS A 98 0.16 -5.10 7.43
N ARG A 99 -0.09 -4.52 8.62
CA ARG A 99 -0.97 -5.12 9.62
C ARG A 99 -2.42 -5.09 9.13
N ALA A 100 -2.82 -6.10 8.38
CA ALA A 100 -4.23 -6.42 8.24
C ALA A 100 -4.73 -7.00 9.57
N PRO A 101 -5.93 -6.65 10.05
CA PRO A 101 -6.60 -7.45 11.07
C PRO A 101 -6.89 -8.84 10.47
N GLY A 102 -5.95 -9.77 10.65
CA GLY A 102 -6.02 -11.15 10.13
C GLY A 102 -4.94 -11.57 9.13
N GLY A 103 -3.97 -10.70 8.79
CA GLY A 103 -2.86 -11.04 7.90
C GLY A 103 -1.67 -11.58 8.67
N GLY A 104 -1.64 -12.91 8.88
CA GLY A 104 -0.50 -13.62 9.43
C GLY A 104 0.74 -13.40 8.56
N ALA A 105 1.76 -12.82 9.18
CA ALA A 105 3.11 -12.75 8.66
C ALA A 105 3.57 -14.14 8.20
N ILE A 106 4.23 -14.19 7.05
CA ILE A 106 5.11 -15.29 6.69
C ILE A 106 6.32 -15.25 7.65
N GLY A 107 6.17 -15.90 8.79
CA GLY A 107 7.22 -15.95 9.80
C GLY A 107 6.87 -16.78 11.03
N GLY A 108 6.89 -18.11 10.88
CA GLY A 108 7.27 -19.01 11.98
C GLY A 108 6.16 -19.61 12.83
N GLY A 109 5.32 -20.48 12.25
CA GLY A 109 4.48 -21.35 13.06
C GLY A 109 3.71 -22.36 12.23
N ASN A 110 4.33 -23.51 11.94
CA ASN A 110 3.73 -24.79 11.52
C ASN A 110 2.19 -24.81 11.32
N GLY A 111 1.71 -24.13 10.28
CA GLY A 111 0.34 -24.22 9.80
C GLY A 111 0.29 -25.24 8.68
N GLY A 112 0.33 -26.53 9.03
CA GLY A 112 0.18 -27.59 8.03
C GLY A 112 0.40 -29.02 8.54
N ASN A 113 1.06 -29.22 9.68
CA ASN A 113 1.16 -30.53 10.32
C ASN A 113 1.44 -30.41 11.83
N ARG A 114 0.55 -29.76 12.58
CA ARG A 114 0.60 -29.88 14.04
C ARG A 114 0.15 -31.29 14.41
N VAL A 115 1.12 -32.15 14.65
CA VAL A 115 0.90 -33.47 15.23
C VAL A 115 0.53 -33.25 16.69
N CYS A 116 -0.75 -33.23 16.99
CA CYS A 116 -1.24 -33.24 18.36
C CYS A 116 -1.12 -34.66 18.92
N THR A 117 -0.71 -34.77 20.18
CA THR A 117 -0.84 -36.02 20.92
C THR A 117 -2.32 -36.35 21.08
N ALA A 118 -2.69 -37.63 21.07
CA ALA A 118 -4.06 -38.08 21.36
C ALA A 118 -4.39 -38.02 22.85
N GLU A 119 -3.83 -37.03 23.56
CA GLU A 119 -4.09 -36.81 24.97
C GLU A 119 -5.43 -36.12 25.12
N TYR A 120 -6.27 -36.65 26.02
CA TYR A 120 -7.58 -36.09 26.32
C TYR A 120 -7.48 -35.18 27.55
N VAL A 121 -7.25 -33.89 27.31
CA VAL A 121 -7.24 -32.81 28.30
C VAL A 121 -8.24 -31.76 27.81
N PRO A 122 -9.55 -31.94 28.07
CA PRO A 122 -10.57 -31.16 27.40
C PRO A 122 -10.40 -29.68 27.71
N VAL A 123 -10.54 -28.84 26.68
CA VAL A 123 -10.51 -27.38 26.84
C VAL A 123 -11.70 -26.73 26.18
N CYS A 124 -12.21 -25.69 26.80
CA CYS A 124 -13.24 -24.85 26.25
C CYS A 124 -12.57 -23.74 25.44
N ALA A 125 -12.84 -23.67 24.14
CA ALA A 125 -12.21 -22.69 23.25
C ALA A 125 -13.24 -21.92 22.43
N ARG A 126 -12.93 -20.64 22.14
CA ARG A 126 -13.82 -19.71 21.44
C ARG A 126 -13.16 -19.17 20.17
N ARG A 127 -13.92 -19.16 19.06
CA ARG A 127 -13.57 -18.53 17.79
C ARG A 127 -14.71 -17.63 17.33
N GLY A 128 -14.55 -16.32 17.53
CA GLY A 128 -15.64 -15.36 17.35
C GLY A 128 -16.79 -15.65 18.31
N SER A 129 -17.99 -15.89 17.78
CA SER A 129 -19.19 -16.26 18.56
C SER A 129 -19.33 -17.77 18.81
N ASN A 130 -18.47 -18.61 18.21
CA ASN A 130 -18.56 -20.06 18.35
C ASN A 130 -17.70 -20.53 19.53
N VAL A 131 -18.31 -21.27 20.45
CA VAL A 131 -17.65 -21.88 21.61
C VAL A 131 -17.78 -23.39 21.48
N ARG A 132 -16.67 -24.12 21.59
CA ARG A 132 -16.63 -25.58 21.45
C ARG A 132 -15.60 -26.19 22.40
N THR A 133 -15.92 -27.39 22.87
CA THR A 133 -14.99 -28.23 23.61
C THR A 133 -14.08 -28.98 22.64
N PHE A 134 -12.77 -28.90 22.87
CA PHE A 134 -11.74 -29.66 22.13
C PHE A 134 -11.13 -30.73 23.03
N GLY A 135 -10.64 -31.81 22.43
CA GLY A 135 -10.01 -32.91 23.17
C GLY A 135 -8.71 -32.49 23.86
N ASN A 136 -8.00 -31.53 23.28
CA ASN A 136 -6.86 -30.86 23.91
C ASN A 136 -6.61 -29.44 23.36
N GLN A 137 -5.72 -28.70 24.02
CA GLN A 137 -5.32 -27.35 23.62
C GLN A 137 -4.66 -27.30 22.24
N CYS A 138 -3.91 -28.34 21.86
CA CYS A 138 -3.29 -28.42 20.54
C CYS A 138 -4.34 -28.49 19.42
N GLU A 139 -5.40 -29.27 19.60
CA GLU A 139 -6.53 -29.35 18.67
C GLU A 139 -7.27 -28.02 18.57
N ALA A 140 -7.53 -27.35 19.69
CA ALA A 140 -8.17 -26.05 19.72
C ALA A 140 -7.36 -25.00 18.93
N ASP A 141 -6.05 -24.91 19.19
CA ASP A 141 -5.17 -23.94 18.54
C ASP A 141 -5.00 -24.26 17.03
N SER A 142 -4.92 -25.54 16.67
CA SER A 142 -4.84 -25.98 15.27
C SER A 142 -6.13 -25.69 14.49
N ALA A 143 -7.29 -25.74 15.14
CA ALA A 143 -8.57 -25.34 14.57
C ALA A 143 -8.79 -23.81 14.56
N GLY A 144 -7.83 -23.03 15.11
CA GLY A 144 -7.92 -21.57 15.21
C GLY A 144 -8.90 -21.07 16.27
N TYR A 145 -9.12 -21.87 17.32
CA TYR A 145 -9.90 -21.50 18.51
C TYR A 145 -8.97 -21.08 19.65
N ARG A 146 -9.35 -20.04 20.39
CA ARG A 146 -8.60 -19.58 21.57
C ARG A 146 -9.19 -20.19 22.83
N VAL A 147 -8.38 -20.88 23.62
CA VAL A 147 -8.81 -21.45 24.90
C VAL A 147 -9.28 -20.34 25.86
N VAL A 148 -10.47 -20.52 26.42
CA VAL A 148 -11.11 -19.63 27.38
C VAL A 148 -11.22 -20.26 28.77
N ALA A 149 -11.32 -21.58 28.87
CA ALA A 149 -11.32 -22.31 30.14
C ALA A 149 -10.73 -23.72 30.00
N GLN A 150 -10.20 -24.25 31.09
CA GLN A 150 -9.80 -25.67 31.19
C GLN A 150 -11.03 -26.51 31.53
N GLY A 151 -11.21 -27.64 30.84
CA GLY A 151 -12.42 -28.46 30.91
C GLY A 151 -13.41 -28.17 29.77
N PRO A 152 -14.50 -28.96 29.67
CA PRO A 152 -15.54 -28.75 28.67
C PRO A 152 -16.30 -27.43 28.89
N CYS A 153 -16.72 -26.81 27.78
CA CYS A 153 -17.90 -25.98 27.76
C CYS A 153 -19.14 -26.88 27.92
#